data_AF-A0A962Y8Q4-F1
#
_entry.id   AF-A0A962Y8Q4-F1
#
_cell.length_a   1.000
_cell.length_b   1.000
_cell.length_c   1.000
_cell.angle_alpha   90.00
_cell.angle_beta   90.00
_cell.angle_gamma   90.00
#
_symmetry.space_group_name_H-M   'P 1'
#
loop_
_entity.id
_entity.type
_entity.pdbx_description
1 polymer ?
#
loop_
_entity_poly.entity_id
_entity_poly.type
_entity_poly.pdbx_seq_one_letter_code
_entity_poly.pdbx_strand_id
1 'polypeptide(L)'
;PFPFTPSVAEINGLDAALTRYLQEGPEQVWQRHAQTARACRAGVIAMGAELWAAHADIASPTTTAVRVPEGISDQALVKLARDRYGVMLSLGRGDTLGKLIRIGHMGPVAEPIYSVVAVAALGGALRALGAEVDVAAGMAAAQACLDA
;
A
#
# COMPACT_ATOMS: atom_id res chain seq x y z
N PRO A 1 24.38 -29.75 -4.73
CA PRO A 1 22.99 -30.09 -4.30
C PRO A 1 22.38 -31.17 -5.20
N PHE A 2 21.87 -32.25 -4.60
CA PHE A 2 21.12 -33.31 -5.31
C PHE A 2 19.66 -32.85 -5.46
N PRO A 3 18.99 -33.07 -6.60
CA PRO A 3 17.56 -32.76 -6.75
C PRO A 3 16.71 -33.55 -5.75
N PHE A 4 15.61 -32.96 -5.27
CA PHE A 4 14.71 -33.56 -4.27
C PHE A 4 13.24 -33.25 -4.60
N THR A 5 12.31 -33.85 -3.86
CA THR A 5 10.86 -33.71 -4.08
C THR A 5 10.43 -32.24 -4.02
N PRO A 6 9.74 -31.71 -5.05
CA PRO A 6 9.25 -30.34 -5.04
C PRO A 6 8.05 -30.17 -4.11
N SER A 7 7.79 -28.92 -3.69
CA SER A 7 6.59 -28.55 -2.94
C SER A 7 5.34 -28.61 -3.82
N VAL A 8 4.72 -29.78 -3.92
CA VAL A 8 3.58 -30.04 -4.82
C VAL A 8 2.45 -29.01 -4.68
N ALA A 9 2.07 -28.65 -3.44
CA ALA A 9 1.03 -27.67 -3.20
C ALA A 9 1.38 -26.26 -3.74
N GLU A 10 2.64 -25.85 -3.61
CA GLU A 10 3.12 -24.55 -4.12
C GLU A 10 3.15 -24.53 -5.65
N ILE A 11 3.46 -25.65 -6.30
CA ILE A 11 3.40 -25.76 -7.76
C ILE A 11 1.96 -25.62 -8.27
N ASN A 12 1.00 -26.25 -7.60
CA ASN A 12 -0.42 -26.08 -7.95
C ASN A 12 -0.90 -24.64 -7.72
N GLY A 13 -0.44 -23.99 -6.64
CA GLY A 13 -0.73 -22.59 -6.37
C GLY A 13 -0.14 -21.65 -7.41
N LEU A 14 1.10 -21.91 -7.83
CA LEU A 14 1.80 -21.15 -8.88
C LEU A 14 1.10 -21.31 -10.24
N ASP A 15 0.68 -22.51 -10.60
CA ASP A 15 -0.09 -22.77 -11.82
C ASP A 15 -1.37 -21.93 -11.88
N ALA A 16 -2.15 -21.93 -10.80
CA ALA A 16 -3.35 -21.11 -10.68
C ALA A 16 -3.03 -19.60 -10.72
N ALA A 17 -1.95 -19.15 -10.07
CA ALA A 17 -1.55 -17.75 -10.07
C ALA A 17 -1.13 -17.25 -11.47
N LEU A 18 -0.31 -18.04 -12.18
CA LEU A 18 0.12 -17.74 -13.54
C LEU A 18 -1.05 -17.76 -14.52
N THR A 19 -1.96 -18.73 -14.37
CA THR A 19 -3.18 -18.80 -15.18
C THR A 19 -4.00 -17.52 -15.04
N ARG A 20 -4.24 -17.04 -13.81
CA ARG A 20 -4.97 -15.79 -13.56
C ARG A 20 -4.26 -14.57 -14.15
N TYR A 21 -2.95 -14.46 -13.97
CA TYR A 21 -2.14 -13.37 -14.51
C TYR A 21 -2.20 -13.30 -16.04
N LEU A 22 -2.08 -14.46 -16.72
CA LEU A 22 -2.14 -14.55 -18.17
C LEU A 22 -3.55 -14.34 -18.73
N GLN A 23 -4.58 -14.77 -18.01
CA GLN A 23 -5.99 -14.55 -18.39
C GLN A 23 -6.41 -13.09 -18.29
N GLU A 24 -5.97 -12.37 -17.25
CA GLU A 24 -6.19 -10.93 -17.12
C GLU A 24 -5.39 -10.14 -18.17
N GLY A 25 -4.17 -10.57 -18.47
CA GLY A 25 -3.26 -9.91 -19.39
C GLY A 25 -2.20 -9.08 -18.63
N PRO A 26 -0.90 -9.32 -18.86
CA PRO A 26 0.20 -8.63 -18.17
C PRO A 26 0.06 -7.10 -18.10
N GLU A 27 -0.28 -6.46 -19.21
CA GLU A 27 -0.40 -5.01 -19.32
C GLU A 27 -1.54 -4.47 -18.45
N GLN A 28 -2.68 -5.18 -18.40
CA GLN A 28 -3.82 -4.80 -17.57
C GLN A 28 -3.46 -4.90 -16.08
N VAL A 29 -2.75 -5.98 -15.70
CA VAL A 29 -2.25 -6.17 -14.34
C VAL A 29 -1.34 -5.00 -13.96
N TRP A 30 -0.37 -4.64 -14.79
CA TRP A 30 0.56 -3.54 -14.49
C TRP A 30 -0.17 -2.19 -14.40
N GLN A 31 -1.14 -1.95 -15.28
CA GLN A 31 -1.94 -0.74 -15.29
C GLN A 31 -2.72 -0.55 -13.99
N ARG A 32 -3.45 -1.57 -13.51
CA ARG A 32 -4.21 -1.44 -12.26
C ARG A 32 -3.30 -1.31 -11.03
N HIS A 33 -2.12 -1.92 -11.03
CA HIS A 33 -1.12 -1.68 -9.98
C HIS A 33 -0.66 -0.22 -9.97
N ALA A 34 -0.28 0.31 -11.15
CA ALA A 34 0.15 1.70 -11.29
C ALA A 34 -0.95 2.71 -10.93
N GLN A 35 -2.21 2.44 -11.32
CA GLN A 35 -3.36 3.28 -10.96
C GLN A 35 -3.63 3.25 -9.45
N THR A 36 -3.61 2.07 -8.83
CA THR A 36 -3.76 1.92 -7.38
C THR A 36 -2.67 2.71 -6.64
N ALA A 37 -1.41 2.53 -6.99
CA ALA A 37 -0.32 3.27 -6.35
C ALA A 37 -0.43 4.79 -6.55
N ARG A 38 -0.87 5.24 -7.74
CA ARG A 38 -1.11 6.66 -8.02
C ARG A 38 -2.21 7.23 -7.12
N ALA A 39 -3.34 6.55 -7.00
CA ALA A 39 -4.45 6.95 -6.13
C ALA A 39 -4.01 7.01 -4.66
N CYS A 40 -3.26 6.01 -4.19
CA CYS A 40 -2.71 6.00 -2.85
C CYS A 40 -1.76 7.19 -2.60
N ARG A 41 -0.84 7.49 -3.54
CA ARG A 41 0.07 8.63 -3.42
C ARG A 41 -0.67 9.96 -3.42
N ALA A 42 -1.66 10.13 -4.29
CA ALA A 42 -2.50 11.33 -4.33
C ALA A 42 -3.20 11.55 -2.98
N GLY A 43 -3.77 10.49 -2.39
CA GLY A 43 -4.41 10.59 -1.09
C GLY A 43 -3.45 10.87 0.06
N VAL A 44 -2.25 10.26 0.07
CA VAL A 44 -1.21 10.54 1.07
C VAL A 44 -0.76 12.01 1.01
N ILE A 45 -0.50 12.53 -0.19
CA ILE A 45 -0.08 13.92 -0.36
C ILE A 45 -1.21 14.88 0.06
N ALA A 46 -2.44 14.63 -0.41
CA ALA A 46 -3.57 15.51 -0.13
C ALA A 46 -3.98 15.55 1.35
N MET A 47 -3.73 14.48 2.12
CA MET A 47 -3.98 14.51 3.57
C MET A 47 -2.89 15.24 4.36
N GLY A 48 -1.80 15.68 3.72
CA GLY A 48 -0.67 16.34 4.38
C GLY A 48 0.41 15.39 4.90
N ALA A 49 0.38 14.11 4.54
CA ALA A 49 1.44 13.16 4.88
C ALA A 49 2.52 13.12 3.80
N GLU A 50 3.74 12.72 4.17
CA GLU A 50 4.89 12.73 3.25
C GLU A 50 5.18 11.33 2.68
N LEU A 51 5.41 11.26 1.38
CA LEU A 51 5.94 10.06 0.74
C LEU A 51 7.41 9.86 1.11
N TRP A 52 7.84 8.61 1.21
CA TRP A 52 9.26 8.30 1.46
C TRP A 52 10.15 8.55 0.23
N ALA A 53 9.63 8.29 -0.97
CA ALA A 53 10.38 8.45 -2.21
C ALA A 53 10.72 9.93 -2.43
N ALA A 54 12.00 10.22 -2.73
CA ALA A 54 12.47 11.59 -2.94
C ALA A 54 11.81 12.27 -4.16
N HIS A 55 11.44 11.47 -5.17
CA HIS A 55 10.81 11.94 -6.39
C HIS A 55 9.68 10.98 -6.80
N ALA A 56 8.66 11.51 -7.48
CA ALA A 56 7.48 10.75 -7.86
C ALA A 56 7.73 9.71 -8.97
N ASP A 57 8.74 9.94 -9.81
CA ASP A 57 9.17 9.08 -10.92
C ASP A 57 9.83 7.78 -10.45
N ILE A 58 10.49 7.79 -9.30
CA ILE A 58 11.10 6.60 -8.68
C ILE A 58 10.15 5.86 -7.73
N ALA A 59 8.93 6.39 -7.51
CA ALA A 59 7.97 5.78 -6.60
C ALA A 59 7.38 4.48 -7.19
N SER A 60 7.50 3.38 -6.44
CA SER A 60 7.05 2.07 -6.91
C SER A 60 5.56 2.02 -7.26
N PRO A 61 5.16 1.33 -8.35
CA PRO A 61 3.76 1.05 -8.65
C PRO A 61 3.16 -0.08 -7.80
N THR A 62 3.95 -0.79 -6.98
CA THR A 62 3.48 -1.96 -6.21
C THR A 62 3.45 -1.73 -4.70
N THR A 63 4.02 -0.63 -4.21
CA THR A 63 4.00 -0.27 -2.79
C THR A 63 4.23 1.23 -2.62
N THR A 64 3.35 1.89 -1.87
CA THR A 64 3.57 3.27 -1.41
C THR A 64 4.22 3.25 -0.03
N ALA A 65 5.41 3.83 0.08
CA ALA A 65 6.06 4.06 1.37
C ALA A 65 5.75 5.48 1.86
N VAL A 66 5.29 5.61 3.11
CA VAL A 66 4.89 6.87 3.75
C VAL A 66 5.78 7.11 4.96
N ARG A 67 6.37 8.31 5.06
CA ARG A 67 7.19 8.71 6.20
C ARG A 67 6.31 8.76 7.44
N VAL A 68 6.82 8.22 8.55
CA VAL A 68 6.17 8.31 9.85
C VAL A 68 6.48 9.70 10.43
N PRO A 69 5.48 10.50 10.84
CA PRO A 69 5.73 11.80 11.45
C PRO A 69 6.57 11.70 12.73
N GLU A 70 7.34 12.75 13.02
CA GLU A 70 8.11 12.82 14.26
C GLU A 70 7.21 12.66 15.50
N GLY A 71 7.71 11.96 16.51
CA GLY A 71 6.96 11.69 17.74
C GLY A 71 5.92 10.58 17.64
N ILE A 72 5.63 10.05 16.45
CA ILE A 72 4.70 8.91 16.25
C ILE A 72 5.48 7.60 16.15
N SER A 73 5.06 6.58 16.90
CA SER A 73 5.56 5.21 16.75
C SER A 73 4.92 4.53 15.54
N ASP A 74 5.74 4.01 14.63
CA ASP A 74 5.29 3.22 13.48
C ASP A 74 4.54 1.95 13.89
N GLN A 75 4.99 1.27 14.95
CA GLN A 75 4.33 0.10 15.52
C GLN A 75 2.95 0.44 16.09
N ALA A 76 2.83 1.55 16.82
CA ALA A 76 1.55 2.03 17.34
C ALA A 76 0.60 2.40 16.19
N LEU A 77 1.12 3.06 15.15
CA LEU A 77 0.38 3.42 13.96
C LEU A 77 -0.18 2.20 13.23
N VAL A 78 0.67 1.22 12.91
CA VAL A 78 0.25 -0.02 12.23
C VAL A 78 -0.72 -0.83 13.09
N LYS A 79 -0.46 -0.94 14.40
CA LYS A 79 -1.35 -1.63 15.34
C LYS A 79 -2.73 -0.97 15.38
N LEU A 80 -2.78 0.36 15.46
CA LEU A 80 -4.03 1.10 15.53
C LEU A 80 -4.81 1.00 14.21
N ALA A 81 -4.12 1.10 13.06
CA ALA A 81 -4.72 0.91 11.76
C ALA A 81 -5.44 -0.45 11.66
N ARG A 82 -4.76 -1.51 12.12
CA ARG A 82 -5.32 -2.87 12.15
C ARG A 82 -6.46 -3.00 13.15
N ASP A 83 -6.24 -2.61 14.41
CA ASP A 83 -7.19 -2.92 15.48
C ASP A 83 -8.47 -2.08 15.40
N ARG A 84 -8.39 -0.85 14.85
CA ARG A 84 -9.55 0.04 14.71
C ARG A 84 -10.26 -0.08 13.37
N TYR A 85 -9.51 -0.24 12.28
CA TYR A 85 -10.05 -0.20 10.92
C TYR A 85 -9.97 -1.53 10.17
N GLY A 86 -9.36 -2.56 10.76
CA GLY A 86 -9.16 -3.85 10.11
C GLY A 86 -8.13 -3.82 8.98
N VAL A 87 -7.34 -2.75 8.85
CA VAL A 87 -6.39 -2.56 7.74
C VAL A 87 -4.97 -2.87 8.19
N MET A 88 -4.35 -3.89 7.58
CA MET A 88 -2.95 -4.21 7.84
C MET A 88 -2.03 -3.37 6.98
N LEU A 89 -1.17 -2.61 7.65
CA LEU A 89 -0.05 -1.88 7.04
C LEU A 89 1.26 -2.59 7.37
N SER A 90 2.28 -2.40 6.52
CA SER A 90 3.61 -2.97 6.76
C SER A 90 4.54 -1.94 7.39
N LEU A 91 5.40 -2.38 8.29
CA LEU A 91 6.52 -1.56 8.78
C LEU A 91 7.63 -1.44 7.71
N GLY A 92 8.55 -0.50 7.93
CA GLY A 92 9.87 -0.51 7.31
C GLY A 92 10.70 -1.74 7.72
N ARG A 93 11.91 -1.86 7.15
CA ARG A 93 12.88 -2.92 7.46
C ARG A 93 14.29 -2.34 7.48
N GLY A 94 15.16 -2.92 8.32
CA GLY A 94 16.54 -2.44 8.47
C GLY A 94 16.56 -0.95 8.78
N ASP A 95 17.30 -0.18 7.99
CA ASP A 95 17.47 1.26 8.17
C ASP A 95 16.18 2.10 8.05
N THR A 96 15.10 1.51 7.53
CA THR A 96 13.80 2.18 7.37
C THR A 96 12.79 1.85 8.47
N LEU A 97 13.09 0.87 9.33
CA LEU A 97 12.24 0.53 10.47
C LEU A 97 12.15 1.74 11.43
N GLY A 98 10.96 2.06 11.93
CA GLY A 98 10.72 3.26 12.74
C GLY A 98 10.55 4.56 11.94
N LYS A 99 10.88 4.57 10.64
CA LYS A 99 10.93 5.80 9.82
C LYS A 99 9.83 5.89 8.76
N LEU A 100 9.31 4.74 8.32
CA LEU A 100 8.25 4.66 7.32
C LEU A 100 7.31 3.48 7.58
N ILE A 101 6.10 3.58 7.03
CA ILE A 101 5.20 2.45 6.81
C ILE A 101 5.02 2.21 5.31
N ARG A 102 4.49 1.05 4.95
CA ARG A 102 4.27 0.61 3.57
C ARG A 102 2.83 0.16 3.37
N ILE A 103 2.21 0.69 2.32
CA ILE A 103 0.90 0.27 1.79
C ILE A 103 1.17 -0.53 0.52
N GLY A 104 0.87 -1.83 0.54
CA GLY A 104 1.12 -2.73 -0.58
C GLY A 104 -0.03 -2.75 -1.59
N HIS A 105 0.33 -2.65 -2.87
CA HIS A 105 -0.58 -2.71 -4.02
C HIS A 105 -0.14 -3.92 -4.86
N MET A 106 -0.44 -5.14 -4.40
CA MET A 106 0.07 -6.37 -5.01
C MET A 106 -1.04 -7.39 -5.22
N GLY A 107 -1.14 -7.94 -6.43
CA GLY A 107 -2.08 -9.02 -6.74
C GLY A 107 -3.53 -8.60 -6.47
N PRO A 108 -4.30 -9.30 -5.63
CA PRO A 108 -5.72 -9.00 -5.42
C PRO A 108 -6.00 -7.65 -4.75
N VAL A 109 -5.02 -7.05 -4.06
CA VAL A 109 -5.18 -5.73 -3.43
C VAL A 109 -4.68 -4.57 -4.29
N ALA A 110 -4.13 -4.85 -5.48
CA ALA A 110 -3.85 -3.83 -6.49
C ALA A 110 -5.14 -3.46 -7.25
N GLU A 111 -6.16 -3.07 -6.50
CA GLU A 111 -7.40 -2.49 -7.00
C GLU A 111 -7.54 -1.08 -6.43
N PRO A 112 -7.84 -0.07 -7.28
CA PRO A 112 -7.81 1.33 -6.85
C PRO A 112 -8.67 1.65 -5.61
N ILE A 113 -9.80 0.95 -5.41
CA ILE A 113 -10.66 1.13 -4.24
C ILE A 113 -9.93 0.87 -2.92
N TYR A 114 -8.97 -0.07 -2.89
CA TYR A 114 -8.17 -0.34 -1.69
C TYR A 114 -7.24 0.82 -1.34
N SER A 115 -6.92 1.71 -2.28
CA SER A 115 -6.19 2.94 -1.96
C SER A 115 -7.03 3.89 -1.11
N VAL A 116 -8.32 4.04 -1.41
CA VAL A 116 -9.23 4.86 -0.60
C VAL A 116 -9.34 4.29 0.82
N VAL A 117 -9.48 2.96 0.94
CA VAL A 117 -9.52 2.26 2.24
C VAL A 117 -8.21 2.45 3.01
N ALA A 118 -7.05 2.27 2.36
CA ALA A 118 -5.75 2.42 3.00
C ALA A 118 -5.49 3.86 3.46
N VAL A 119 -5.85 4.84 2.63
CA VAL A 119 -5.74 6.28 2.94
C VAL A 119 -6.64 6.65 4.13
N ALA A 120 -7.87 6.15 4.16
CA ALA A 120 -8.79 6.38 5.28
C ALA A 120 -8.25 5.80 6.59
N ALA A 121 -7.78 4.55 6.58
CA ALA A 121 -7.24 3.88 7.76
C ALA A 121 -5.93 4.50 8.25
N LEU A 122 -5.01 4.82 7.34
CA LEU A 122 -3.77 5.52 7.66
C LEU A 122 -4.04 6.89 8.28
N GLY A 123 -4.86 7.70 7.61
CA GLY A 123 -5.19 9.05 8.06
C GLY A 123 -5.92 9.04 9.41
N GLY A 124 -6.87 8.12 9.60
CA GLY A 124 -7.57 7.94 10.87
C GLY A 124 -6.64 7.53 12.01
N ALA A 125 -5.68 6.64 11.75
CA ALA A 125 -4.70 6.22 12.74
C ALA A 125 -3.68 7.31 13.06
N LEU A 126 -3.18 8.05 12.06
CA LEU A 126 -2.32 9.22 12.23
C LEU A 126 -3.00 10.29 13.10
N ARG A 127 -4.23 10.66 12.76
CA ARG A 127 -5.02 11.65 13.52
C ARG A 127 -5.23 11.23 14.97
N ALA A 128 -5.53 9.95 15.19
CA ALA A 128 -5.71 9.42 16.53
C ALA A 128 -4.42 9.35 17.37
N LEU A 129 -3.25 9.40 16.72
CA LEU A 129 -1.93 9.49 17.37
C LEU A 129 -1.41 10.93 17.44
N GLY A 130 -2.26 11.92 17.13
CA GLY A 130 -1.94 13.35 17.30
C GLY A 130 -1.33 14.02 16.07
N ALA A 131 -1.25 13.35 14.91
CA ALA A 131 -0.83 14.01 13.67
C ALA A 131 -1.96 14.88 13.09
N GLU A 132 -1.60 16.08 12.61
CA GLU A 132 -2.49 16.97 11.88
C GLU A 132 -2.58 16.52 10.41
N VAL A 133 -3.61 15.73 10.10
CA VAL A 133 -3.88 15.25 8.73
C VAL A 133 -5.33 15.49 8.32
N ASP A 134 -5.55 15.79 7.05
CA ASP A 134 -6.87 15.89 6.44
C ASP A 134 -7.28 14.58 5.74
N VAL A 135 -7.87 13.68 6.51
CA VAL A 135 -8.34 12.37 6.01
C VAL A 135 -9.37 12.52 4.89
N ALA A 136 -10.25 13.54 4.96
CA ALA A 136 -11.29 13.73 3.97
C ALA A 136 -10.68 14.17 2.63
N ALA A 137 -9.75 15.13 2.66
CA ALA A 137 -9.00 15.54 1.48
C ALA A 137 -8.21 14.37 0.87
N GLY A 138 -7.57 13.55 1.71
CA GLY A 138 -6.86 12.35 1.26
C GLY A 138 -7.77 11.36 0.52
N MET A 139 -8.92 11.02 1.11
CA MET A 139 -9.88 10.10 0.50
C MET A 139 -10.44 10.66 -0.82
N ALA A 140 -10.78 11.95 -0.86
CA ALA A 140 -11.29 12.62 -2.05
C ALA A 140 -10.25 12.61 -3.20
N ALA A 141 -8.98 12.90 -2.90
CA ALA A 141 -7.90 12.88 -3.88
C ALA A 141 -7.61 11.47 -4.41
N ALA A 142 -7.66 10.46 -3.54
CA ALA A 142 -7.55 9.07 -3.96
C ALA A 142 -8.71 8.67 -4.88
N GLN A 143 -9.94 9.00 -4.51
CA GLN A 143 -11.13 8.70 -5.32
C GLN A 143 -11.10 9.41 -6.68
N ALA A 144 -10.67 10.66 -6.76
CA ALA A 144 -10.56 11.38 -8.03
C ALA A 144 -9.62 10.70 -9.05
N CYS A 145 -8.64 9.92 -8.58
CA CYS A 145 -7.75 9.13 -9.45
C CYS A 145 -8.40 7.84 -10.00
N LEU A 146 -9.55 7.44 -9.46
CA LEU A 146 -10.34 6.32 -9.98
C LEU A 146 -11.28 6.79 -11.10
N ASP A 147 -11.78 8.03 -10.98
CA ASP A 147 -12.76 8.61 -11.90
C ASP A 147 -12.12 9.22 -13.16
N ALA A 148 -10.78 9.32 -13.20
CA ALA A 148 -9.98 9.93 -14.27
C ALA A 148 -9.33 8.88 -15.18
#